data_AF-A0A956A0A9-F1
#
_entry.id   AF-A0A956A0A9-F1
#
_cell.length_a   1.000
_cell.length_b   1.000
_cell.length_c   1.000
_cell.angle_alpha   90.00
_cell.angle_beta   90.00
_cell.angle_gamma   90.00
#
_symmetry.space_group_name_H-M   'P 1'
#
loop_
_entity.id
_entity.type
_entity.pdbx_description
1 polymer ?
#
loop_
_entity_poly.entity_id
_entity_poly.type
_entity_poly.pdbx_seq_one_letter_code
_entity_poly.pdbx_strand_id
1 'polypeptide(L)'
;MEPADLANRPLAELLVELHAARATGTLHLERARTTKQLGFADGFLVAAESSLPREAPIARLEDAGEIGAEAATRARSLAKERRSSEAAALAATKAVEPKRLIAAMRER
;
A
#
# COMPACT_ATOMS: atom_id res chain seq x y z
N MET A 1 20.70 0.69 -8.16
CA MET A 1 20.02 1.71 -8.97
C MET A 1 19.46 2.71 -7.98
N GLU A 2 19.75 4.00 -8.15
CA GLU A 2 19.20 5.05 -7.28
C GLU A 2 17.66 5.14 -7.43
N PRO A 3 16.93 5.64 -6.42
CA PRO A 3 15.48 5.81 -6.51
C PRO A 3 15.09 6.75 -7.65
N ALA A 4 14.13 6.35 -8.49
CA ALA A 4 13.69 7.19 -9.60
C ALA A 4 12.71 8.28 -9.11
N ASP A 5 13.01 9.53 -9.42
CA ASP A 5 12.11 10.67 -9.17
C ASP A 5 10.96 10.67 -10.18
N LEU A 6 9.83 10.11 -9.76
CA LEU A 6 8.60 10.05 -10.56
C LEU A 6 7.85 11.38 -10.67
N ALA A 7 8.27 12.43 -9.94
CA ALA A 7 7.63 13.75 -10.05
C ALA A 7 7.99 14.45 -11.37
N ASN A 8 9.20 14.19 -11.88
CA ASN A 8 9.74 14.81 -13.10
C ASN A 8 9.81 13.84 -14.29
N ARG A 9 9.57 12.54 -14.07
CA ARG A 9 9.62 11.51 -15.11
C ARG A 9 8.39 10.61 -15.00
N PRO A 10 7.43 10.73 -15.93
CA PRO A 10 6.28 9.82 -15.98
C PRO A 10 6.75 8.37 -16.01
N LEU A 11 6.13 7.52 -15.18
CA LEU A 11 6.54 6.11 -15.05
C LEU A 11 6.58 5.39 -16.40
N ALA A 12 5.66 5.70 -17.31
CA ALA A 12 5.63 5.09 -18.64
C ALA A 12 6.91 5.37 -19.44
N GLU A 13 7.42 6.60 -19.41
CA GLU A 13 8.65 6.98 -20.12
C GLU A 13 9.86 6.27 -19.54
N LEU A 14 9.95 6.22 -18.20
CA LEU A 14 11.00 5.49 -17.51
C LEU A 14 11.02 3.99 -17.87
N LEU A 15 9.84 3.36 -17.97
CA LEU A 15 9.74 1.94 -18.36
C LEU A 15 10.18 1.71 -19.80
N VAL A 16 9.81 2.60 -20.73
CA VAL A 16 10.22 2.53 -22.14
C VAL A 16 11.74 2.69 -22.26
N GLU A 17 12.35 3.60 -21.51
CA GLU A 17 13.79 3.79 -21.50
C GLU A 17 14.53 2.57 -20.94
N LEU A 18 14.06 2.00 -19.83
CA LEU A 18 14.65 0.80 -19.25
C LEU A 18 14.58 -0.40 -20.20
N HIS A 19 13.49 -0.49 -20.97
CA HIS A 19 13.37 -1.48 -22.03
C HIS A 19 14.38 -1.23 -23.17
N ALA A 20 14.44 -0.01 -23.69
CA ALA A 20 15.35 0.36 -24.78
C ALA A 20 16.83 0.17 -24.39
N ALA A 21 17.17 0.44 -23.12
CA ALA A 21 18.50 0.26 -22.57
C ALA A 21 18.86 -1.19 -22.21
N ARG A 22 17.93 -2.15 -22.40
CA ARG A 22 18.07 -3.56 -21.99
C ARG A 22 18.46 -3.71 -20.52
N ALA A 23 17.90 -2.87 -19.67
CA ALA A 23 18.24 -2.84 -18.26
C ALA A 23 18.01 -4.21 -17.60
N THR A 24 18.93 -4.59 -16.72
CA THR A 24 18.83 -5.80 -15.88
C THR A 24 19.03 -5.40 -14.43
N GLY A 25 18.17 -5.89 -13.54
CA GLY A 25 18.16 -5.56 -12.12
C GLY A 25 16.82 -5.02 -11.64
N THR A 26 16.80 -4.39 -10.45
CA THR A 26 15.55 -3.97 -9.81
C THR A 26 15.43 -2.45 -9.76
N LEU A 27 14.33 -1.91 -10.27
CA LEU A 27 13.90 -0.53 -10.08
C LEU A 27 13.10 -0.42 -8.79
N HIS A 28 13.55 0.45 -7.89
CA HIS A 28 12.85 0.76 -6.65
C HIS A 28 12.13 2.10 -6.80
N LEU A 29 10.82 2.08 -6.62
CA LEU A 29 9.95 3.26 -6.67
C LEU A 29 9.38 3.49 -5.28
N GLU A 30 9.49 4.71 -4.79
CA GLU A 30 8.92 5.09 -3.49
C GLU A 30 8.00 6.29 -3.66
N ARG A 31 6.79 6.17 -3.13
CA ARG A 31 5.84 7.28 -3.01
C ARG A 31 5.17 7.24 -1.66
N ALA A 32 5.48 8.23 -0.83
CA ALA A 32 5.01 8.32 0.55
C ALA A 32 5.32 7.03 1.35
N ARG A 33 4.31 6.19 1.62
CA ARG A 33 4.45 4.92 2.37
C ARG A 33 4.41 3.67 1.49
N THR A 34 4.37 3.84 0.17
CA THR A 34 4.29 2.72 -0.77
C THR A 34 5.61 2.59 -1.50
N THR A 35 6.20 1.40 -1.44
CA THR A 35 7.34 1.00 -2.25
C THR A 35 6.86 0.03 -3.34
N LYS A 36 7.38 0.18 -4.55
CA LYS A 36 7.19 -0.78 -5.64
C LYS A 36 8.57 -1.19 -6.14
N GLN A 37 8.80 -2.48 -6.24
CA GLN A 37 10.02 -3.05 -6.80
C GLN A 37 9.67 -3.72 -8.12
N LEU A 38 10.34 -3.30 -9.20
CA LEU A 38 10.15 -3.84 -10.53
C LEU A 38 11.46 -4.51 -10.96
N GLY A 39 11.45 -5.82 -11.17
CA GLY A 39 12.60 -6.58 -11.66
C GLY A 39 12.62 -6.62 -13.18
N PHE A 40 13.79 -6.38 -13.76
CA PHE A 40 14.05 -6.41 -15.19
C PHE A 40 15.15 -7.40 -15.55
N ALA A 41 15.00 -8.04 -16.71
CA ALA A 41 16.03 -8.84 -17.35
C ALA A 41 16.04 -8.55 -18.86
N ASP A 42 17.19 -8.12 -19.38
CA ASP A 42 17.38 -7.73 -20.79
C ASP A 42 16.30 -6.73 -21.30
N GLY A 43 15.90 -5.78 -20.44
CA GLY A 43 14.89 -4.77 -20.76
C GLY A 43 13.44 -5.25 -20.63
N PHE A 44 13.20 -6.52 -20.30
CA PHE A 44 11.86 -7.03 -20.04
C PHE A 44 11.53 -7.01 -18.56
N LEU A 45 10.29 -6.63 -18.22
CA LEU A 45 9.79 -6.72 -16.86
C LEU A 45 9.56 -8.20 -16.51
N VAL A 46 10.26 -8.70 -15.50
CA VAL A 46 10.19 -10.11 -15.05
C VAL A 46 9.58 -10.27 -13.66
N ALA A 47 9.55 -9.20 -12.86
CA ALA A 47 8.94 -9.21 -11.54
C ALA A 47 8.34 -7.86 -11.19
N ALA A 48 7.25 -7.86 -10.43
CA ALA A 48 6.67 -6.64 -9.87
C ALA A 48 6.13 -6.94 -8.47
N GLU A 49 6.80 -6.41 -7.46
CA GLU A 49 6.39 -6.50 -6.06
C GLU A 49 5.96 -5.11 -5.57
N SER A 50 4.92 -5.06 -4.73
CA SER A 50 4.50 -3.82 -4.11
C SER A 50 4.39 -4.03 -2.62
N SER A 51 5.01 -3.13 -1.86
CA SER A 51 4.78 -3.01 -0.43
C SER A 51 3.51 -2.20 -0.16
N LEU A 52 2.44 -2.41 -0.96
CA LEU A 52 1.10 -1.95 -0.59
C LEU A 52 0.96 -2.33 0.88
N PRO A 53 0.80 -1.35 1.79
CA PRO A 53 0.55 -1.71 3.18
C PRO A 53 -0.70 -2.57 3.08
N ARG A 54 -0.57 -3.89 3.38
CA ARG A 54 -1.66 -4.87 3.35
C ARG A 54 -2.92 -4.12 3.70
N GLU A 55 -3.80 -3.84 2.72
CA GLU A 55 -4.71 -2.69 2.80
C GLU A 55 -5.22 -2.57 4.21
N ALA A 56 -4.81 -1.48 4.86
CA ALA A 56 -4.93 -1.39 6.30
C ALA A 56 -6.42 -1.63 6.65
N PRO A 57 -6.76 -2.45 7.66
CA PRO A 57 -8.15 -2.88 7.86
C PRO A 57 -9.17 -1.74 7.87
N ILE A 58 -8.76 -0.54 8.27
CA ILE A 58 -9.55 0.68 8.18
C ILE A 58 -9.89 1.05 6.73
N ALA A 59 -8.91 1.05 5.82
CA ALA A 59 -9.13 1.36 4.41
C ALA A 59 -10.11 0.39 3.74
N ARG A 60 -9.96 -0.92 3.97
CA ARG A 60 -10.90 -1.92 3.42
C ARG A 60 -12.32 -1.74 3.91
N LEU A 61 -12.49 -1.50 5.21
CA LEU A 61 -13.80 -1.29 5.79
C LEU A 61 -14.43 0.04 5.35
N GLU A 62 -13.61 1.05 5.10
CA GLU A 62 -14.04 2.35 4.56
C GLU A 62 -14.48 2.20 3.10
N ASP A 63 -13.71 1.50 2.27
CA ASP A 63 -14.06 1.20 0.87
C ASP A 63 -15.31 0.31 0.74
N ALA A 64 -15.50 -0.63 1.68
CA ALA A 64 -16.70 -1.46 1.76
C ALA A 64 -17.93 -0.71 2.31
N GLY A 65 -17.77 0.55 2.76
CA GLY A 65 -18.84 1.32 3.40
C GLY A 65 -19.27 0.79 4.77
N GLU A 66 -18.50 -0.12 5.36
CA GLU A 66 -18.75 -0.72 6.68
C GLU A 66 -18.40 0.24 7.83
N ILE A 67 -17.49 1.19 7.57
CA ILE A 67 -17.21 2.32 8.48
C ILE A 67 -17.19 3.64 7.71
N GLY A 68 -17.65 4.72 8.34
CA GLY A 68 -17.55 6.07 7.80
C GLY A 68 -16.20 6.76 8.11
N ALA A 69 -15.91 7.84 7.37
CA ALA A 69 -14.67 8.63 7.51
C ALA A 69 -14.39 9.11 8.95
N GLU A 70 -15.43 9.46 9.71
CA GLU A 70 -15.29 9.85 11.13
C GLU A 70 -14.80 8.69 12.00
N ALA A 71 -15.35 7.49 11.78
CA ALA A 71 -14.96 6.29 12.49
C ALA A 71 -13.54 5.84 12.11
N ALA A 72 -13.18 5.92 10.82
CA ALA A 72 -11.83 5.69 10.33
C ALA A 72 -10.83 6.65 10.98
N THR A 73 -11.14 7.94 11.02
CA THR A 73 -10.29 8.98 11.63
C THR A 73 -10.06 8.73 13.13
N ARG A 74 -11.12 8.36 13.87
CA ARG A 74 -11.01 8.00 15.29
C ARG A 74 -10.15 6.76 15.49
N ALA A 75 -10.36 5.70 14.71
CA ALA A 75 -9.59 4.47 14.83
C ALA A 75 -8.11 4.68 14.50
N ARG A 76 -7.77 5.46 13.47
CA ARG A 76 -6.36 5.81 13.14
C ARG A 76 -5.70 6.62 14.26
N SER A 77 -6.41 7.61 14.81
CA SER A 77 -5.91 8.43 15.92
C SER A 77 -5.63 7.57 17.16
N LEU A 78 -6.56 6.67 17.50
CA LEU A 78 -6.44 5.77 18.64
C LEU A 78 -5.31 4.74 18.45
N ALA A 79 -5.15 4.20 17.25
CA ALA A 79 -4.05 3.29 16.91
C ALA A 79 -2.69 3.98 17.16
N LYS A 80 -2.56 5.24 16.71
CA LYS A 80 -1.35 6.06 16.91
C LYS A 80 -1.10 6.37 18.39
N GLU A 81 -2.12 6.83 19.11
CA GLU A 81 -2.04 7.17 20.53
C GLU A 81 -1.60 5.97 21.37
N ARG A 82 -2.23 4.81 21.14
CA ARG A 82 -1.95 3.59 21.91
C ARG A 82 -0.78 2.77 21.37
N ARG A 83 -0.11 3.24 20.31
CA ARG A 83 0.92 2.50 19.56
C ARG A 83 0.49 1.06 19.27
N SER A 84 -0.76 0.90 18.86
CA SER A 84 -1.41 -0.39 18.64
C SER A 84 -1.77 -0.58 17.16
N SER A 85 -2.18 -1.79 16.78
CA SER A 85 -2.61 -2.05 15.41
C SER A 85 -3.96 -1.39 15.11
N GLU A 86 -4.20 -1.06 13.83
CA GLU A 86 -5.48 -0.50 13.39
C GLU A 86 -6.66 -1.43 13.71
N ALA A 87 -6.47 -2.75 13.65
CA ALA A 87 -7.50 -3.72 14.04
C ALA A 87 -7.84 -3.64 15.54
N ALA A 88 -6.84 -3.51 16.41
CA ALA A 88 -7.08 -3.33 17.85
C ALA A 88 -7.81 -2.01 18.13
N ALA A 89 -7.46 -0.95 17.39
CA ALA A 89 -8.15 0.33 17.51
C ALA A 89 -9.60 0.28 17.00
N LEU A 90 -9.87 -0.38 15.87
CA LEU A 90 -11.23 -0.61 15.34
C LEU A 90 -12.10 -1.40 16.30
N ALA A 91 -11.54 -2.44 16.92
CA ALA A 91 -12.24 -3.21 17.96
C ALA A 91 -12.56 -2.34 19.18
N ALA A 92 -11.62 -1.48 19.59
CA ALA A 92 -11.79 -0.58 20.73
C ALA A 92 -12.82 0.54 20.49
N THR A 93 -12.95 1.03 19.25
CA THR A 93 -13.95 2.06 18.90
C THR A 93 -15.34 1.48 18.71
N LYS A 94 -15.49 0.14 18.63
CA LYS A 94 -16.74 -0.54 18.29
C LYS A 94 -17.37 -0.01 16.98
N ALA A 95 -16.54 0.54 16.10
CA ALA A 95 -16.98 1.13 14.84
C ALA A 95 -17.49 0.08 13.85
N VAL A 96 -17.10 -1.18 14.04
CA VAL A 96 -17.43 -2.30 13.17
C VAL A 96 -17.71 -3.54 14.02
N GLU A 97 -18.59 -4.42 13.54
CA GLU A 97 -18.81 -5.69 14.22
C GLU A 97 -17.55 -6.57 14.21
N PRO A 98 -17.26 -7.31 15.30
CA PRO A 98 -16.08 -8.17 15.39
C PRO A 98 -15.97 -9.20 14.26
N LYS A 99 -17.10 -9.76 13.80
CA LYS A 99 -17.11 -10.71 12.67
C LYS A 99 -16.65 -10.06 11.37
N ARG A 100 -17.11 -8.83 11.10
CA ARG A 100 -16.75 -8.05 9.92
C ARG A 100 -15.28 -7.62 9.97
N LEU A 101 -14.79 -7.22 11.14
CA LEU A 101 -13.36 -6.95 11.35
C LEU A 101 -12.49 -8.16 11.04
N ILE A 102 -12.88 -9.34 11.56
CA ILE A 102 -12.15 -10.59 11.29
C ILE A 102 -12.18 -10.93 9.80
N ALA A 103 -13.31 -10.74 9.11
CA ALA A 103 -13.41 -10.97 7.66
C ALA A 103 -12.46 -10.05 6.88
N ALA A 104 -12.48 -8.74 7.16
CA ALA A 104 -11.59 -7.76 6.53
C ALA A 104 -10.09 -8.03 6.77
N MET A 105 -9.75 -8.70 7.88
CA MET A 105 -8.38 -9.13 8.19
C MET A 105 -7.96 -10.43 7.49
N ARG A 106 -8.91 -11.25 7.02
CA ARG A 106 -8.65 -12.58 6.43
C ARG A 106 -8.57 -12.57 4.92
N GLU A 107 -9.27 -11.66 4.24
CA GLU A 107 -9.12 -11.47 2.80
C GLU A 107 -7.71 -10.94 2.51
N ARG A 108 -6.91 -11.73 1.80
CA ARG A 108 -5.49 -11.47 1.49
C ARG A 108 -5.31 -11.36 0.00
#